data_AF-A0AA37NPP3-F1
#
_entry.id   AF-A0AA37NPP3-F1
#
_cell.length_a   1.000
_cell.length_b   1.000
_cell.length_c   1.000
_cell.angle_alpha   90.00
_cell.angle_beta   90.00
_cell.angle_gamma   90.00
#
_symmetry.space_group_name_H-M   'P 1'
#
loop_
_entity.id
_entity.type
_entity.pdbx_description
1 polymer ?
#
loop_
_entity_poly.entity_id
_entity_poly.type
_entity_poly.pdbx_seq_one_letter_code
_entity_poly.pdbx_strand_id
1 'polypeptide(L)' 'MTDLRDILAHLRAGRWNEAHQQVQYDATPLGAWLHGIVHLQEGDLEDAEYWYDQAQRHFRSRGTLEEEMQRLEAALLQK' A
#
# COMPACT_ATOMS: atom_id res chain seq x y z
N MET A 1 4.64 -5.78 -16.29
CA MET A 1 4.98 -4.97 -15.11
C MET A 1 3.73 -4.18 -14.79
N THR A 2 3.07 -4.50 -13.67
CA THR A 2 1.86 -3.78 -13.24
C THR A 2 2.30 -2.47 -12.60
N ASP A 3 1.71 -1.35 -13.01
CA ASP A 3 2.04 -0.04 -12.45
C ASP A 3 1.40 0.09 -11.05
N LEU A 4 2.17 0.56 -10.07
CA LEU A 4 1.68 0.74 -8.70
C LEU A 4 0.48 1.70 -8.62
N ARG A 5 0.30 2.62 -9.59
CA ARG A 5 -0.87 3.50 -9.67
C ARG A 5 -2.13 2.73 -10.05
N ASP A 6 -2.04 1.75 -10.94
CA ASP A 6 -3.18 0.89 -11.28
C ASP A 6 -3.61 0.08 -10.06
N ILE A 7 -2.64 -0.49 -9.33
CA ILE A 7 -2.88 -1.25 -8.09
C ILE A 7 -3.53 -0.36 -7.02
N LEU A 8 -3.03 0.87 -6.84
CA LEU A 8 -3.63 1.86 -5.94
C LEU A 8 -5.07 2.23 -6.37
N ALA A 9 -5.35 2.29 -7.67
CA ALA A 9 -6.70 2.54 -8.18
C ALA A 9 -7.66 1.38 -7.89
N HIS A 10 -7.20 0.12 -7.95
CA HIS A 10 -7.99 -1.04 -7.48
C HIS A 10 -8.32 -0.91 -6.00
N LEU A 11 -7.33 -0.54 -5.17
CA LEU A 11 -7.51 -0.36 -3.74
C LEU A 11 -8.52 0.75 -3.40
N ARG A 12 -8.41 1.92 -4.04
CA ARG A 12 -9.38 3.03 -3.92
C ARG A 12 -10.80 2.63 -4.31
N ALA A 13 -10.95 1.72 -5.25
CA ALA A 13 -12.26 1.20 -5.66
C ALA A 13 -12.81 0.10 -4.73
N GLY A 14 -12.15 -0.18 -3.60
CA GLY A 14 -12.54 -1.23 -2.66
C GLY A 14 -12.11 -2.63 -3.08
N ARG A 15 -11.37 -2.77 -4.18
CA ARG A 15 -10.93 -4.07 -4.73
C ARG A 15 -9.58 -4.49 -4.14
N TRP A 16 -9.52 -4.53 -2.81
CA TRP A 16 -8.29 -4.79 -2.06
C TRP A 16 -7.68 -6.16 -2.39
N ASN A 17 -8.49 -7.19 -2.69
CA ASN A 17 -8.00 -8.52 -3.05
C ASN A 17 -7.28 -8.51 -4.42
N GLU A 18 -7.81 -7.80 -5.40
CA GLU A 18 -7.10 -7.61 -6.68
C GLU A 18 -5.80 -6.83 -6.48
N ALA A 19 -5.83 -5.78 -5.66
CA ALA A 19 -4.64 -5.00 -5.33
C ALA A 19 -3.58 -5.88 -4.62
N HIS A 20 -4.00 -6.76 -3.71
CA HIS A 20 -3.13 -7.70 -3.01
C HIS A 20 -2.42 -8.65 -3.99
N GLN A 21 -3.18 -9.28 -4.88
CA GLN A 21 -2.64 -10.22 -5.87
C GLN A 21 -1.62 -9.57 -6.81
N GLN A 22 -1.75 -8.27 -7.08
CA GLN A 22 -0.83 -7.56 -7.96
C GLN A 22 0.39 -7.03 -7.21
N VAL A 23 0.20 -6.45 -6.02
CA VAL A 23 1.27 -5.79 -5.26
C VAL A 23 2.32 -6.76 -4.72
N GLN A 24 1.94 -8.01 -4.43
CA GLN A 24 2.86 -9.04 -3.93
C GLN A 24 4.06 -9.32 -4.86
N TYR A 25 4.01 -8.89 -6.12
CA TYR A 25 5.08 -9.05 -7.10
C TYR A 25 6.01 -7.82 -7.19
N ASP A 26 5.71 -6.72 -6.48
CA ASP A 26 6.54 -5.52 -6.42
C ASP A 26 7.38 -5.49 -5.14
N ALA A 27 8.68 -5.75 -5.28
CA ALA A 27 9.62 -5.77 -4.15
C ALA A 27 10.24 -4.38 -3.84
N THR A 28 9.67 -3.29 -4.36
CA THR A 28 10.19 -1.94 -4.10
C THR A 28 9.65 -1.40 -2.76
N PRO A 29 10.29 -0.39 -2.15
CA PRO A 29 9.76 0.24 -0.94
C PRO A 29 8.36 0.85 -1.13
N LEU A 30 8.01 1.28 -2.35
CA LEU A 30 6.66 1.77 -2.65
C LEU A 30 5.65 0.63 -2.80
N GLY A 31 6.08 -0.52 -3.36
CA GLY A 31 5.30 -1.76 -3.38
C GLY A 31 5.02 -2.27 -1.98
N ALA A 32 6.04 -2.36 -1.13
CA ALA A 32 5.89 -2.73 0.28
C ALA A 32 4.92 -1.79 1.03
N TRP A 33 5.01 -0.48 0.78
CA TRP A 33 4.07 0.47 1.39
C TRP A 33 2.64 0.23 0.91
N LEU A 34 2.42 0.06 -0.39
CA LEU A 34 1.11 -0.26 -0.95
C LEU A 34 0.57 -1.57 -0.38
N HIS A 35 1.41 -2.60 -0.23
CA HIS A 35 1.04 -3.88 0.40
C HIS A 35 0.56 -3.67 1.84
N GLY A 36 1.27 -2.85 2.61
CA GLY A 36 0.82 -2.47 3.96
C GLY A 36 -0.52 -1.73 3.97
N ILE A 37 -0.78 -0.85 2.99
CA ILE A 37 -2.08 -0.15 2.87
C ILE A 37 -3.20 -1.13 2.48
N VAL A 38 -2.91 -2.13 1.64
CA VAL A 38 -3.87 -3.19 1.29
C VAL A 38 -4.33 -3.93 2.54
N HIS A 39 -3.40 -4.40 3.39
CA HIS A 39 -3.75 -5.10 4.63
C HIS A 39 -4.44 -4.17 5.65
N LEU A 40 -4.09 -2.88 5.66
CA LEU A 40 -4.82 -1.89 6.46
C LEU A 40 -6.30 -1.78 6.06
N GLN A 41 -6.62 -1.90 4.76
CA GLN A 41 -7.99 -1.91 4.27
C GLN A 41 -8.70 -3.26 4.49
N GLU A 42 -7.98 -4.37 4.39
CA GLU A 42 -8.46 -5.72 4.73
C GLU A 42 -8.83 -5.84 6.22
N GLY A 43 -8.09 -5.14 7.09
CA GLY A 43 -8.22 -5.21 8.54
C GLY A 43 -7.15 -6.08 9.22
N ASP A 44 -6.18 -6.59 8.45
CA ASP A 44 -5.04 -7.33 8.98
C ASP A 44 -3.95 -6.36 9.42
N LEU A 45 -4.00 -5.95 10.70
CA LEU A 45 -3.06 -4.96 11.22
C LEU A 45 -1.66 -5.52 11.48
N GLU A 46 -1.53 -6.83 11.68
CA GLU A 46 -0.24 -7.48 11.94
C GLU A 46 0.57 -7.52 10.65
N ASP A 47 -0.03 -7.98 9.55
CA ASP A 47 0.62 -7.94 8.24
C ASP A 47 0.82 -6.51 7.74
N ALA A 48 -0.13 -5.60 8.02
CA ALA A 48 0.08 -4.19 7.70
C ALA A 48 1.31 -3.62 8.43
N GLU A 49 1.51 -3.92 9.72
CA GLU A 49 2.69 -3.46 10.46
C GLU A 49 4.00 -4.00 9.84
N TYR A 50 4.02 -5.28 9.48
CA TYR A 50 5.16 -5.91 8.80
C TYR A 50 5.54 -5.20 7.50
N TRP A 51 4.57 -4.94 6.62
CA TRP A 51 4.84 -4.31 5.33
C TRP A 51 5.20 -2.83 5.44
N TYR A 52 4.70 -2.11 6.45
CA TYR A 52 5.16 -0.75 6.74
C TYR A 52 6.63 -0.74 7.16
N ASP A 53 7.08 -1.72 7.96
CA ASP A 53 8.50 -1.87 8.31
C ASP A 53 9.37 -2.16 7.06
N GLN A 54 8.91 -3.04 6.16
CA GLN A 54 9.57 -3.28 4.88
C GLN A 54 9.65 -2.03 4.00
N ALA A 55 8.67 -1.13 4.11
CA ALA A 55 8.68 0.18 3.46
C ALA A 55 9.53 1.25 4.17
N GLN A 56 10.19 0.90 5.29
CA GLN A 56 10.89 1.83 6.17
C GLN A 56 10.00 2.93 6.74
N ARG A 57 8.76 2.59 7.10
CA ARG A 57 7.75 3.51 7.65
C ARG A 57 7.25 3.02 9.01
N HIS A 58 7.05 3.96 9.93
CA HIS A 58 6.52 3.62 11.26
C HIS A 58 5.00 3.43 11.21
N PHE A 59 4.55 2.19 11.28
CA PHE A 59 3.12 1.83 11.25
C PHE A 59 2.28 2.55 12.30
N ARG A 60 2.79 2.74 13.53
CA ARG A 60 2.04 3.36 14.63
C ARG A 60 1.93 4.88 14.52
N SER A 61 2.67 5.49 13.61
CA SER A 61 2.62 6.92 13.30
C SER A 61 1.97 7.19 11.93
N ARG A 62 1.35 6.17 11.32
CA ARG A 62 0.62 6.31 10.05
C ARG A 62 -0.64 7.16 10.21
N GLY A 63 -1.15 7.65 9.09
CA GLY A 63 -2.44 8.32 9.01
C GLY A 63 -3.61 7.35 8.87
N THR A 64 -4.78 7.89 8.59
CA THR A 64 -5.92 7.10 8.13
C THR A 64 -5.62 6.38 6.81
N LEU A 65 -6.42 5.37 6.46
CA LEU A 65 -6.30 4.65 5.20
C LEU A 65 -6.28 5.61 3.99
N GLU A 66 -7.17 6.62 3.99
CA GLU A 66 -7.22 7.61 2.91
C GLU A 66 -5.98 8.49 2.84
N GLU A 67 -5.46 8.94 3.99
CA GLU A 67 -4.22 9.73 4.05
C GLU A 67 -3.01 8.92 3.56
N GLU A 68 -2.94 7.63 3.89
CA GLU A 68 -1.86 6.75 3.42
C GLU A 68 -1.94 6.53 1.90
N MET A 69 -3.14 6.29 1.36
CA MET A 69 -3.35 6.20 -0.10
C MET A 69 -2.96 7.50 -0.82
N GLN A 70 -3.36 8.66 -0.30
CA GLN A 70 -2.99 9.96 -0.86
C GLN A 70 -1.48 10.21 -0.81
N ARG A 71 -0.82 9.88 0.30
CA ARG A 71 0.63 10.05 0.43
C ARG A 71 1.39 9.12 -0.51
N LEU A 72 0.92 7.89 -0.71
CA LEU A 72 1.51 6.96 -1.67
C LEU A 72 1.35 7.47 -3.10
N GLU A 73 0.15 7.94 -3.47
CA GLU A 73 -0.12 8.54 -4.78
C GLU A 73 0.86 9.68 -5.09
N ALA A 74 1.05 10.60 -4.13
CA ALA A 74 1.99 11.70 -4.26
C ALA A 74 3.46 11.24 -4.40
N ALA A 75 3.84 10.14 -3.74
CA ALA A 75 5.18 9.56 -3.88
C ALA A 75 5.39 8.90 -5.25
N LEU A 76 4.35 8.26 -5.79
CA LEU A 76 4.38 7.64 -7.13
C LEU A 76 4.51 8.67 -8.25
N LEU A 77 4.01 9.90 -8.05
CA LEU A 77 4.13 11.00 -9.02
C LEU A 77 5.48 11.72 -9.00
N GLN A 78 6.26 11.58 -7.93
CA GLN A 78 7.57 12.23 -7.77
C GLN A 78 8.74 11.35 -8.25
N LYS A 79 8.45 10.18 -8.81
CA LYS A 79 9.42 9.17 -9.19
C LYS A 79 9.77 9.20 -10.67
#